data_AF-A0A9E4D111-F1
#
_entry.id   AF-A0A9E4D111-F1
#
_cell.length_a   1.000
_cell.length_b   1.000
_cell.length_c   1.000
_cell.angle_alpha   90.00
_cell.angle_beta   90.00
_cell.angle_gamma   90.00
#
_symmetry.space_group_name_H-M   'P 1'
#
loop_
_entity.id
_entity.type
_entity.pdbx_description
1 polymer ?
#
loop_
_entity_poly.entity_id
_entity_poly.type
_entity_poly.pdbx_seq_one_letter_code
_entity_poly.pdbx_strand_id
1 'polypeptide(L)' 'MSTSSAELGSISTLLDELRNRVTVAADSMVDTDKEDIAAELYEVDRALRMAIRRLDKASRSLR' A
#
# COMPACT_ATOMS: atom_id res chain seq x y z
N MET A 1 21.32 -9.73 -6.49
CA MET A 1 21.08 -9.52 -5.04
C MET A 1 20.08 -10.58 -4.62
N SER A 2 20.43 -11.42 -3.65
CA SER A 2 19.51 -12.42 -3.12
C SER A 2 18.48 -11.69 -2.26
N THR A 3 17.20 -11.73 -2.66
CA THR A 3 16.12 -11.10 -1.90
C THR A 3 16.10 -11.67 -0.49
N SER A 4 16.51 -10.86 0.50
CA SER A 4 16.61 -11.29 1.89
C SER A 4 15.29 -11.06 2.64
N SER A 5 15.05 -11.84 3.70
CA SER A 5 13.88 -11.59 4.57
C SER A 5 13.86 -10.17 5.14
N ALA A 6 15.03 -9.54 5.32
CA ALA A 6 15.15 -8.16 5.78
C ALA A 6 14.69 -7.15 4.71
N GLU A 7 15.07 -7.39 3.46
CA GLU A 7 14.67 -6.55 2.32
C GLU A 7 13.15 -6.60 2.10
N LEU A 8 12.54 -7.78 2.18
CA LEU A 8 11.08 -7.91 2.09
C LEU A 8 10.35 -7.24 3.26
N GLY A 9 10.91 -7.32 4.47
CA GLY A 9 10.41 -6.58 5.63
C GLY A 9 10.44 -5.06 5.40
N SER A 10 11.55 -4.54 4.88
CA SER A 10 11.67 -3.12 4.53
C SER A 10 10.66 -2.69 3.47
N ILE A 11 10.46 -3.47 2.40
CA ILE A 11 9.45 -3.19 1.38
C ILE A 11 8.05 -3.19 1.99
N SER A 12 7.74 -4.11 2.91
CA SER A 12 6.43 -4.15 3.58
C SER A 12 6.16 -2.87 4.35
N THR A 13 7.13 -2.39 5.13
CA THR A 13 7.01 -1.13 5.87
C THR A 13 6.76 0.05 4.93
N LEU A 14 7.52 0.14 3.82
CA LEU A 14 7.36 1.21 2.84
C LEU A 14 5.98 1.19 2.16
N LEU A 15 5.45 0.00 1.87
CA LEU A 15 4.11 -0.14 1.29
C LEU A 15 3.01 0.28 2.28
N ASP A 16 3.14 -0.05 3.57
CA ASP A 16 2.20 0.39 4.59
C ASP A 16 2.22 1.92 4.78
N GLU A 17 3.41 2.53 4.79
CA GLU A 17 3.55 3.98 4.84
C GLU A 17 2.93 4.67 3.62
N LEU A 18 3.21 4.16 2.41
CA LEU A 18 2.63 4.69 1.18
C LEU A 18 1.10 4.56 1.19
N ARG A 19 0.59 3.41 1.62
CA ARG A 19 -0.85 3.15 1.76
C ARG A 19 -1.52 4.16 2.68
N ASN A 20 -0.93 4.43 3.84
CA ASN A 20 -1.46 5.42 4.78
C ASN A 20 -1.48 6.82 4.16
N ARG A 21 -0.41 7.21 3.45
CA ARG A 21 -0.35 8.51 2.75
C ARG A 21 -1.39 8.65 1.66
N VAL A 22 -1.64 7.59 0.89
CA VAL A 22 -2.69 7.56 -0.14
C VAL A 22 -4.07 7.70 0.49
N THR A 23 -4.33 7.00 1.60
CA THR A 23 -5.61 7.09 2.32
C THR A 23 -5.85 8.52 2.83
N VAL A 24 -4.85 9.14 3.46
CA VAL A 24 -4.95 10.53 3.95
C VAL A 24 -5.20 11.51 2.79
N ALA A 25 -4.55 11.29 1.64
CA ALA A 25 -4.79 12.11 0.46
C ALA A 25 -6.23 11.95 -0.08
N ALA A 26 -6.75 10.71 -0.14
CA ALA A 26 -8.12 10.43 -0.54
C ALA A 26 -9.13 11.09 0.41
N ASP A 27 -8.94 10.92 1.72
CA ASP A 27 -9.81 11.48 2.76
C ASP A 27 -9.88 13.02 2.67
N SER A 28 -8.80 13.69 2.29
CA SER A 28 -8.77 15.15 2.09
C SER A 28 -9.54 15.66 0.86
N MET A 29 -9.95 14.75 -0.02
CA MET A 29 -10.70 15.06 -1.25
C MET A 29 -12.17 14.67 -1.16
N VAL A 30 -12.57 13.93 -0.12
CA VAL A 30 -13.99 13.64 0.17
C VAL A 30 -14.73 14.96 0.46
N ASP A 31 -15.99 15.04 0.00
CA ASP A 31 -16.85 16.23 0.13
C ASP A 31 -16.28 17.50 -0.55
N THR A 32 -15.35 17.33 -1.49
CA THR A 32 -14.84 18.41 -2.35
C THR A 32 -15.30 18.21 -3.79
N ASP A 33 -14.93 19.14 -4.68
CA ASP A 33 -15.12 19.02 -6.13
C ASP A 33 -14.24 17.93 -6.79
N LYS A 34 -13.44 17.20 -6.00
CA LYS A 34 -12.47 16.19 -6.44
C LYS A 34 -12.82 14.77 -5.98
N GLU A 35 -14.10 14.49 -5.80
CA GLU A 35 -14.58 13.17 -5.33
C GLU A 35 -14.21 12.03 -6.30
N ASP A 36 -14.10 12.33 -7.60
CA ASP A 36 -13.58 11.42 -8.61
C ASP A 36 -12.12 11.01 -8.35
N ILE A 37 -11.27 11.98 -7.98
CA ILE A 37 -9.87 11.71 -7.60
C ILE A 37 -9.82 10.92 -6.28
N ALA A 38 -10.70 11.21 -5.32
CA ALA A 38 -10.78 10.45 -4.08
C ALA A 38 -11.08 8.97 -4.35
N ALA A 39 -12.01 8.67 -5.26
CA ALA A 39 -12.33 7.31 -5.66
C ALA A 39 -11.12 6.57 -6.26
N GLU A 40 -10.38 7.21 -7.16
CA GLU A 40 -9.15 6.64 -7.74
C GLU A 40 -8.07 6.39 -6.68
N LEU A 41 -7.91 7.29 -5.70
CA LEU A 41 -6.96 7.10 -4.61
C LEU A 41 -7.37 5.94 -3.68
N TYR A 42 -8.67 5.71 -3.46
CA TYR A 42 -9.13 4.53 -2.72
C TYR A 42 -8.86 3.22 -3.49
N GLU A 43 -8.95 3.22 -4.82
CA GLU A 43 -8.54 2.06 -5.62
C GLU A 43 -7.02 1.81 -5.53
N VAL A 44 -6.21 2.87 -5.43
CA VAL A 44 -4.78 2.73 -5.12
C VAL A 44 -4.55 2.15 -3.72
N ASP A 45 -5.24 2.61 -2.67
CA ASP A 45 -5.17 2.00 -1.33
C ASP A 45 -5.52 0.50 -1.38
N ARG A 46 -6.59 0.15 -2.12
CA ARG A 46 -7.01 -1.25 -2.31
C ARG A 46 -5.91 -2.08 -2.98
N ALA A 47 -5.29 -1.56 -4.04
CA ALA A 47 -4.18 -2.22 -4.72
C ALA A 47 -2.97 -2.42 -3.79
N LEU A 48 -2.63 -1.41 -2.98
CA LEU A 48 -1.53 -1.48 -2.01
C LEU A 48 -1.80 -2.52 -0.92
N ARG A 49 -3.02 -2.59 -0.37
CA ARG A 49 -3.41 -3.67 0.57
C ARG A 49 -3.20 -5.05 -0.03
N MET A 50 -3.57 -5.21 -1.30
CA MET A 50 -3.40 -6.47 -2.00
C MET A 50 -1.94 -6.79 -2.30
N ALA A 51 -1.09 -5.79 -2.50
CA ALA A 51 0.36 -5.95 -2.62
C ALA A 51 0.98 -6.38 -1.28
N ILE A 52 0.66 -5.70 -0.17
CA ILE A 52 1.14 -6.03 1.18
C ILE A 52 0.80 -7.49 1.54
N ARG A 53 -0.44 -7.94 1.28
CA ARG A 53 -0.85 -9.33 1.53
C ARG A 53 -0.03 -10.34 0.72
N ARG A 54 0.27 -10.04 -0.55
CA ARG A 54 1.09 -10.92 -1.40
C ARG A 54 2.54 -10.95 -0.95
N LEU A 55 3.06 -9.80 -0.51
CA LEU A 55 4.42 -9.68 0.03
C LEU A 55 4.58 -10.46 1.34
N ASP A 56 3.61 -10.37 2.26
CA ASP A 56 3.63 -11.13 3.51
C ASP A 56 3.58 -12.64 3.23
N LYS A 57 2.74 -13.08 2.28
CA LYS A 57 2.71 -14.48 1.83
C LYS A 57 4.05 -14.94 1.26
N ALA A 58 4.67 -14.15 0.38
CA ALA A 58 5.97 -14.47 -0.21
C ALA A 58 7.08 -14.53 0.87
N SER A 59 7.06 -13.60 1.82
CA SER A 59 8.02 -13.53 2.92
C SER A 59 7.91 -14.75 3.85
N ARG A 60 6.69 -15.24 4.11
CA ARG A 60 6.47 -16.47 4.88
C ARG A 60 6.98 -17.72 4.16
N SER A 61 6.95 -17.76 2.84
CA SER A 61 7.46 -18.89 2.05
C SER A 61 8.99 -18.96 1.96
N LEU A 62 9.69 -17.89 2.35
CA LEU A 62 11.15 -17.82 2.39
C LEU A 62 11.75 -18.09 3.78
N ARG A 63 10.91 -18.30 4.80
CA ARG A 63 11.30 -18.70 6.15
C ARG A 63 11.28 -20.21 6.29
#